data_AF-A0A356R1I0-F1
#
_entry.id   AF-A0A356R1I0-F1
#
_cell.length_a   1.000
_cell.length_b   1.000
_cell.length_c   1.000
_cell.angle_alpha   90.00
_cell.angle_beta   90.00
_cell.angle_gamma   90.00
#
_symmetry.space_group_name_H-M   'P 1'
#
loop_
_entity.id
_entity.type
_entity.pdbx_description
1 polymer ?
#
loop_
_entity_poly.entity_id
_entity_poly.type
_entity_poly.pdbx_seq_one_letter_code
_entity_poly.pdbx_strand_id
1 'polypeptide(L)'
;RQQLSTEKAALSEELAGVIAQSQNQLEQLAASEGLREQLSLDLTNLNNALSELQSEQSRLILAAEARAQYQATVVQARDALLRDRDALAEQVNALEVTRSALRTEVVALRNERAGLVRTSVSTQLALEESRLEGEELTARLAETALEYKLTKEELAYLRAQYADEVEAFSKERELLGAIHKAELDILRERHSDLESKYNRLVRPARSTVGRIVIEVRFWKEGDVRRYSLRPASGSEISVSESELHQQLTAMKARHGEKLYTKVMPDDNSLTHGEAWRFTNKILNRYDYYYQN
;
A
#
# COMPACT_ATOMS: atom_id res chain seq x y z
N ARG A 1 168.56 85.02 -70.10
CA ARG A 1 168.47 83.63 -69.57
C ARG A 1 167.68 83.51 -68.25
N GLN A 2 167.33 84.61 -67.55
CA GLN A 2 166.49 84.56 -66.33
C GLN A 2 164.95 84.57 -66.61
N GLN A 3 164.48 85.17 -67.72
CA GLN A 3 163.03 85.24 -68.03
C GLN A 3 162.40 83.90 -68.50
N LEU A 4 163.18 83.02 -69.15
CA LEU A 4 162.71 81.70 -69.61
C LEU A 4 162.54 80.69 -68.46
N SER A 5 163.13 80.94 -67.30
CA SER A 5 162.97 80.10 -66.11
C SER A 5 161.67 80.43 -65.35
N THR A 6 161.26 81.69 -65.37
CA THR A 6 160.05 82.16 -64.68
C THR A 6 158.78 81.81 -65.45
N GLU A 7 158.79 81.90 -66.78
CA GLU A 7 157.64 81.47 -67.61
C GLU A 7 157.43 79.95 -67.58
N LYS A 8 158.50 79.16 -67.54
CA LYS A 8 158.41 77.70 -67.42
C LYS A 8 157.86 77.27 -66.05
N ALA A 9 158.18 78.01 -64.99
CA ALA A 9 157.62 77.79 -63.65
C ALA A 9 156.13 78.17 -63.58
N ALA A 10 155.74 79.32 -64.17
CA ALA A 10 154.35 79.76 -64.21
C ALA A 10 153.45 78.84 -65.05
N LEU A 11 153.91 78.39 -66.23
CA LEU A 11 153.19 77.41 -67.06
C LEU A 11 153.09 76.03 -66.39
N SER A 12 154.09 75.65 -65.59
CA SER A 12 154.04 74.41 -64.79
C SER A 12 153.03 74.49 -63.66
N GLU A 13 152.85 75.66 -63.06
CA GLU A 13 151.90 75.91 -61.97
C GLU A 13 150.46 76.02 -62.51
N GLU A 14 150.27 76.66 -63.67
CA GLU A 14 148.98 76.72 -64.36
C GLU A 14 148.57 75.33 -64.89
N LEU A 15 149.49 74.56 -65.44
CA LEU A 15 149.23 73.16 -65.83
C LEU A 15 148.90 72.28 -64.61
N ALA A 16 149.59 72.48 -63.47
CA ALA A 16 149.26 71.79 -62.22
C ALA A 16 147.88 72.20 -61.68
N GLY A 17 147.50 73.47 -61.81
CA GLY A 17 146.18 73.99 -61.44
C GLY A 17 145.06 73.45 -62.33
N VAL A 18 145.27 73.39 -63.65
CA VAL A 18 144.33 72.79 -64.61
C VAL A 18 144.22 71.28 -64.39
N ILE A 19 145.32 70.59 -64.10
CA ILE A 19 145.30 69.16 -63.73
C ILE A 19 144.55 68.95 -62.42
N ALA A 20 144.80 69.77 -61.40
CA ALA A 20 144.09 69.68 -60.12
C ALA A 20 142.59 70.00 -60.27
N GLN A 21 142.23 70.97 -61.11
CA GLN A 21 140.85 71.33 -61.39
C GLN A 21 140.15 70.25 -62.23
N SER A 22 140.84 69.65 -63.20
CA SER A 22 140.38 68.49 -63.96
C SER A 22 140.21 67.26 -63.07
N GLN A 23 141.13 67.00 -62.13
CA GLN A 23 141.03 65.93 -61.15
C GLN A 23 139.85 66.15 -60.20
N ASN A 24 139.64 67.38 -59.73
CA ASN A 24 138.51 67.72 -58.85
C ASN A 24 137.17 67.61 -59.59
N GLN A 25 137.12 67.99 -60.88
CA GLN A 25 135.94 67.76 -61.73
C GLN A 25 135.68 66.27 -61.98
N LEU A 26 136.71 65.47 -62.18
CA LEU A 26 136.59 64.01 -62.32
C LEU A 26 136.12 63.34 -61.02
N GLU A 27 136.62 63.80 -59.87
CA GLU A 27 136.15 63.35 -58.55
C GLU A 27 134.68 63.72 -58.30
N GLN A 28 134.27 64.94 -58.68
CA GLN A 28 132.86 65.37 -58.59
C GLN A 28 131.94 64.59 -59.52
N LEU A 29 132.41 64.28 -60.74
CA LEU A 29 131.70 63.42 -61.68
C LEU A 29 131.56 61.99 -61.14
N ALA A 30 132.63 61.40 -60.62
CA ALA A 30 132.61 60.08 -60.00
C ALA A 30 131.68 60.04 -58.77
N ALA A 31 131.68 61.10 -57.93
CA ALA A 31 130.77 61.21 -56.80
C ALA A 31 129.31 61.35 -57.24
N SER A 32 129.04 62.13 -58.29
CA SER A 32 127.70 62.28 -58.90
C SER A 32 127.20 60.96 -59.52
N GLU A 33 128.07 60.22 -60.21
CA GLU A 33 127.78 58.91 -60.77
C GLU A 33 127.49 57.87 -59.68
N GLY A 34 128.30 57.84 -58.62
CA GLY A 34 128.06 56.97 -57.46
C GLY A 34 126.72 57.29 -56.75
N LEU A 35 126.39 58.57 -56.60
CA LEU A 35 125.11 59.00 -56.03
C LEU A 35 123.93 58.63 -56.93
N ARG A 36 124.12 58.68 -58.25
CA ARG A 36 123.11 58.30 -59.24
C ARG A 36 122.89 56.79 -59.27
N GLU A 37 123.94 55.97 -59.16
CA GLU A 37 123.82 54.52 -58.99
C GLU A 37 123.08 54.17 -57.71
N GLN A 38 123.41 54.85 -56.61
CA GLN A 38 122.74 54.65 -55.32
C GLN A 38 121.25 55.02 -55.39
N LEU A 39 120.89 56.15 -56.00
CA LEU A 39 119.49 56.53 -56.22
C LEU A 39 118.76 55.55 -57.16
N SER A 40 119.45 55.00 -58.16
CA SER A 40 118.87 53.98 -59.04
C SER A 40 118.57 52.69 -58.27
N LEU A 41 119.50 52.25 -57.40
CA LEU A 41 119.29 51.09 -56.53
C LEU A 41 118.13 51.34 -55.55
N ASP A 42 118.09 52.51 -54.92
CA ASP A 42 117.01 52.89 -54.01
C ASP A 42 115.66 52.92 -54.74
N LEU A 43 115.58 53.47 -55.95
CA LEU A 43 114.37 53.43 -56.78
C LEU A 43 113.92 52.00 -57.11
N THR A 44 114.86 51.10 -57.42
CA THR A 44 114.51 49.69 -57.66
C THR A 44 114.01 49.01 -56.39
N ASN A 45 114.63 49.28 -55.23
CA ASN A 45 114.19 48.73 -53.95
C ASN A 45 112.81 49.25 -53.57
N LEU A 46 112.55 50.54 -53.77
CA LEU A 46 111.26 51.17 -53.46
C LEU A 46 110.16 50.68 -54.39
N ASN A 47 110.46 50.47 -55.68
CA ASN A 47 109.53 49.84 -56.62
C ASN A 47 109.20 48.39 -56.24
N ASN A 48 110.20 47.61 -55.81
CA ASN A 48 109.98 46.24 -55.34
C ASN A 48 109.09 46.22 -54.08
N ALA A 49 109.38 47.06 -53.09
CA ALA A 49 108.59 47.19 -51.87
C ALA A 49 107.14 47.65 -52.16
N LEU A 50 106.96 48.56 -53.12
CA LEU A 50 105.63 49.01 -53.53
C LEU A 50 104.84 47.89 -54.23
N SER A 51 105.50 47.08 -55.07
CA SER A 51 104.88 45.90 -55.69
C SER A 51 104.50 44.84 -54.66
N GLU A 52 105.35 44.59 -53.66
CA GLU A 52 105.05 43.67 -52.55
C GLU A 52 103.86 44.17 -51.73
N LEU A 53 103.83 45.46 -51.40
CA LEU A 53 102.74 46.07 -50.66
C LEU A 53 101.41 46.01 -51.43
N GLN A 54 101.43 46.22 -52.74
CA GLN A 54 100.24 46.09 -53.60
C GLN A 54 99.73 44.63 -53.67
N SER A 55 100.64 43.67 -53.74
CA SER A 55 100.28 42.24 -53.68
C SER A 55 99.67 41.87 -52.33
N GLU A 56 100.27 42.34 -51.24
CA GLU A 56 99.78 42.07 -49.88
C GLU A 56 98.42 42.76 -49.63
N GLN A 57 98.25 44.00 -50.11
CA GLN A 57 96.96 44.69 -50.07
C GLN A 57 95.89 43.90 -50.84
N SER A 58 96.20 43.41 -52.04
CA SER A 58 95.27 42.60 -52.84
C SER A 58 94.89 41.30 -52.13
N ARG A 59 95.85 40.64 -51.47
CA ARG A 59 95.60 39.46 -50.64
C ARG A 59 94.69 39.76 -49.45
N LEU A 60 94.93 40.87 -48.75
CA LEU A 60 94.10 41.28 -47.62
C LEU A 60 92.67 41.63 -48.04
N ILE A 61 92.48 42.26 -49.21
CA ILE A 61 91.15 42.53 -49.78
C ILE A 61 90.41 41.22 -50.05
N LEU A 62 91.05 40.26 -50.74
CA LEU A 62 90.44 38.96 -51.03
C LEU A 62 90.10 38.19 -49.75
N ALA A 63 90.97 38.23 -48.74
CA ALA A 63 90.71 37.59 -47.45
C ALA A 63 89.55 38.27 -46.69
N ALA A 64 89.45 39.59 -46.74
CA ALA A 64 88.35 40.35 -46.14
C ALA A 64 87.02 40.04 -46.84
N GLU A 65 87.01 39.96 -48.17
CA GLU A 65 85.83 39.58 -48.96
C GLU A 65 85.37 38.15 -48.64
N ALA A 66 86.30 37.17 -48.62
CA ALA A 66 85.99 35.79 -48.26
C ALA A 66 85.42 35.70 -46.82
N ARG A 67 85.99 36.47 -45.89
CA ARG A 67 85.51 36.54 -44.51
C ARG A 67 84.10 37.15 -44.43
N ALA A 68 83.83 38.21 -45.19
CA ALA A 68 82.52 38.85 -45.25
C ALA A 68 81.46 37.90 -45.82
N GLN A 69 81.79 37.14 -46.88
CA GLN A 69 80.92 36.12 -47.45
C GLN A 69 80.63 35.01 -46.44
N TYR A 70 81.66 34.48 -45.77
CA TYR A 70 81.47 33.47 -44.74
C TYR A 70 80.57 33.98 -43.61
N GLN A 71 80.81 35.20 -43.13
CA GLN A 71 80.00 35.82 -42.08
C GLN A 71 78.54 36.00 -42.52
N ALA A 72 78.29 36.36 -43.77
CA ALA A 72 76.93 36.44 -44.32
C ALA A 72 76.23 35.06 -44.31
N THR A 73 76.93 33.98 -44.71
CA THR A 73 76.35 32.63 -44.68
C THR A 73 76.02 32.17 -43.26
N VAL A 74 76.89 32.46 -42.29
CA VAL A 74 76.66 32.12 -40.87
C VAL A 74 75.47 32.89 -40.31
N VAL A 75 75.32 34.18 -40.64
CA VAL A 75 74.17 34.98 -40.22
C VAL A 75 72.88 34.41 -40.82
N GLN A 76 72.88 34.05 -42.11
CA GLN A 76 71.73 33.41 -42.75
C GLN A 76 71.34 32.08 -42.08
N ALA A 77 72.33 31.22 -41.78
CA ALA A 77 72.10 29.95 -41.10
C ALA A 77 71.56 30.14 -39.67
N ARG A 78 72.12 31.10 -38.92
CA ARG A 78 71.62 31.48 -37.59
C ARG A 78 70.17 31.96 -37.67
N ASP A 79 69.86 32.83 -38.63
CA ASP A 79 68.52 33.38 -38.78
C ASP A 79 67.50 32.31 -39.19
N ALA A 80 67.91 31.32 -40.00
CA ALA A 80 67.08 30.15 -40.30
C ALA A 80 66.80 29.31 -39.05
N LEU A 81 67.83 29.00 -38.25
CA LEU A 81 67.68 28.26 -37.00
C LEU A 81 66.81 28.99 -35.97
N LEU A 82 66.87 30.33 -35.92
CA LEU A 82 65.99 31.13 -35.07
C LEU A 82 64.52 31.01 -35.49
N ARG A 83 64.23 31.02 -36.80
CA ARG A 83 62.87 30.80 -37.30
C ARG A 83 62.37 29.40 -36.97
N ASP A 84 63.21 28.38 -37.14
CA ASP A 84 62.86 26.99 -36.82
C ASP A 84 62.58 26.82 -35.31
N ARG A 85 63.41 27.44 -34.46
CA ARG A 85 63.19 27.47 -33.01
C ARG A 85 61.84 28.09 -32.67
N ASP A 86 61.51 29.22 -33.28
CA ASP A 86 60.27 29.95 -33.02
C ASP A 86 59.05 29.14 -33.48
N ALA A 87 59.13 28.51 -34.65
CA ALA A 87 58.08 27.61 -35.15
C ALA A 87 57.88 26.38 -34.23
N LEU A 88 58.97 25.79 -33.72
CA LEU A 88 58.89 24.70 -32.75
C LEU A 88 58.29 25.14 -31.41
N ALA A 89 58.61 26.35 -30.94
CA ALA A 89 58.03 26.90 -29.73
C ALA A 89 56.51 27.11 -29.87
N GLU A 90 56.05 27.59 -31.03
CA GLU A 90 54.61 27.69 -31.33
C GLU A 90 53.93 26.31 -31.35
N GLN A 91 54.55 25.31 -31.96
CA GLN A 91 54.02 23.94 -31.98
C GLN A 91 53.91 23.34 -30.57
N VAL A 92 54.93 23.52 -29.72
CA VAL A 92 54.89 23.05 -28.34
C VAL A 92 53.74 23.73 -27.58
N ASN A 93 53.59 25.05 -27.71
CA ASN A 93 52.48 25.77 -27.07
C ASN A 93 51.11 25.25 -27.55
N ALA A 94 50.93 25.00 -28.85
CA ALA A 94 49.69 24.43 -29.38
C ALA A 94 49.42 23.01 -28.83
N LEU A 95 50.47 22.18 -28.73
CA LEU A 95 50.37 20.84 -28.14
C LEU A 95 50.06 20.89 -26.64
N GLU A 96 50.56 21.87 -25.90
CA GLU A 96 50.24 22.03 -24.49
C GLU A 96 48.78 22.43 -24.26
N VAL A 97 48.25 23.32 -25.10
CA VAL A 97 46.83 23.71 -25.08
C VAL A 97 45.93 22.53 -25.43
N THR A 98 46.25 21.75 -26.47
CA THR A 98 45.46 20.56 -26.81
C THR A 98 45.54 19.48 -25.72
N ARG A 99 46.72 19.28 -25.12
CA ARG A 99 46.91 18.36 -23.99
C ARG A 99 46.09 18.79 -22.77
N SER A 100 46.02 20.09 -22.47
CA SER A 100 45.23 20.59 -21.35
C SER A 100 43.73 20.40 -21.59
N ALA A 101 43.25 20.72 -22.79
CA ALA A 101 41.86 20.46 -23.20
C ALA A 101 41.49 18.97 -23.09
N LEU A 102 42.32 18.08 -23.64
CA LEU A 102 42.06 16.64 -23.58
C LEU A 102 42.05 16.11 -22.13
N ARG A 103 42.91 16.64 -21.26
CA ARG A 103 42.88 16.30 -19.82
C ARG A 103 41.57 16.71 -19.16
N THR A 104 41.04 17.88 -19.49
CA THR A 104 39.75 18.33 -18.94
C THR A 104 38.60 17.45 -19.44
N GLU A 105 38.62 17.05 -20.71
CA GLU A 105 37.62 16.15 -21.30
C GLU A 105 37.65 14.76 -20.66
N VAL A 106 38.84 14.19 -20.44
CA VAL A 106 38.99 12.90 -19.75
C VAL A 106 38.42 12.95 -18.33
N VAL A 107 38.59 14.07 -17.61
CA VAL A 107 38.00 14.23 -16.26
C VAL A 107 36.47 14.35 -16.36
N ALA A 108 35.95 15.11 -17.32
CA ALA A 108 34.51 15.24 -17.55
C ALA A 108 33.85 13.87 -17.86
N LEU A 109 34.42 13.11 -18.80
CA LEU A 109 33.95 11.78 -19.18
C LEU A 109 34.03 10.78 -18.01
N ARG A 110 35.06 10.87 -17.16
CA ARG A 110 35.14 10.03 -15.96
C ARG A 110 34.03 10.36 -14.96
N ASN A 111 33.72 11.63 -14.77
CA ASN A 111 32.64 12.06 -13.89
C ASN A 111 31.27 11.62 -14.43
N GLU A 112 31.04 11.76 -15.73
CA GLU A 112 29.84 11.29 -16.40
C GLU A 112 29.68 9.77 -16.24
N ARG A 113 30.74 8.99 -16.54
CA ARG A 113 30.74 7.54 -16.34
C ARG A 113 30.45 7.15 -14.90
N ALA A 114 31.03 7.86 -13.92
CA ALA A 114 30.76 7.62 -12.51
C ALA A 114 29.32 7.98 -12.09
N GLY A 115 28.70 8.95 -12.75
CA GLY A 115 27.28 9.28 -12.60
C GLY A 115 26.40 8.18 -13.17
N LEU A 116 26.64 7.77 -14.42
CA LEU A 116 25.90 6.69 -15.08
C LEU A 116 25.96 5.37 -14.32
N VAL A 117 27.13 4.99 -13.80
CA VAL A 117 27.27 3.78 -12.96
C VAL A 117 26.45 3.89 -11.68
N ARG A 118 26.46 5.06 -11.01
CA ARG A 118 25.64 5.27 -9.80
C ARG A 118 24.14 5.13 -10.11
N THR A 119 23.67 5.73 -11.19
CA THR A 119 22.26 5.64 -11.62
C THR A 119 21.88 4.22 -12.04
N SER A 120 22.77 3.50 -12.73
CA SER A 120 22.55 2.10 -13.10
C SER A 120 22.42 1.21 -11.87
N VAL A 121 23.28 1.39 -10.87
CA VAL A 121 23.20 0.61 -9.63
C VAL A 121 21.94 0.96 -8.84
N SER A 122 21.58 2.24 -8.72
CA SER A 122 20.37 2.63 -7.98
C SER A 122 19.09 2.10 -8.65
N THR A 123 19.03 2.11 -9.99
CA THR A 123 17.87 1.58 -10.73
C THR A 123 17.79 0.05 -10.65
N GLN A 124 18.94 -0.66 -10.65
CA GLN A 124 18.96 -2.11 -10.41
C GLN A 124 18.47 -2.47 -9.00
N LEU A 125 18.88 -1.72 -7.98
CA LEU A 125 18.42 -1.95 -6.61
C LEU A 125 16.91 -1.72 -6.48
N ALA A 126 16.39 -0.63 -7.05
CA ALA A 126 14.96 -0.35 -7.05
C ALA A 126 14.14 -1.41 -7.81
N LEU A 127 14.71 -1.98 -8.88
CA LEU A 127 14.07 -3.07 -9.63
C LEU A 127 14.01 -4.37 -8.81
N GLU A 128 15.09 -4.74 -8.13
CA GLU A 128 15.09 -5.92 -7.26
C GLU A 128 14.16 -5.74 -6.06
N GLU A 129 14.11 -4.56 -5.46
CA GLU A 129 13.17 -4.24 -4.38
C GLU A 129 11.72 -4.40 -4.85
N SER A 130 11.37 -3.81 -5.99
CA SER A 130 10.03 -3.95 -6.58
C SER A 130 9.70 -5.41 -6.95
N ARG A 131 10.70 -6.21 -7.38
CA ARG A 131 10.51 -7.63 -7.67
C ARG A 131 10.20 -8.41 -6.39
N LEU A 132 10.93 -8.17 -5.32
CA LEU A 132 10.71 -8.81 -4.02
C LEU A 132 9.34 -8.44 -3.44
N GLU A 133 8.95 -7.16 -3.52
CA GLU A 133 7.61 -6.71 -3.14
C GLU A 133 6.52 -7.42 -3.97
N GLY A 134 6.74 -7.57 -5.28
CA GLY A 134 5.83 -8.31 -6.16
C GLY A 134 5.69 -9.78 -5.77
N GLU A 135 6.80 -10.45 -5.45
CA GLU A 135 6.81 -11.84 -4.97
C GLU A 135 6.07 -11.97 -3.63
N GLU A 136 6.30 -11.05 -2.69
CA GLU A 136 5.61 -11.02 -1.39
C GLU A 136 4.10 -10.79 -1.54
N LEU A 137 3.68 -9.83 -2.35
CA LEU A 137 2.27 -9.56 -2.62
C LEU A 137 1.59 -10.75 -3.28
N THR A 138 2.29 -11.44 -4.18
CA THR A 138 1.75 -12.64 -4.84
C THR A 138 1.56 -13.78 -3.83
N ALA A 139 2.52 -13.96 -2.91
CA ALA A 139 2.40 -14.95 -1.83
C ALA A 139 1.23 -14.63 -0.89
N ARG A 140 1.09 -13.37 -0.46
CA ARG A 140 -0.04 -12.92 0.37
C ARG A 140 -1.39 -13.08 -0.33
N LEU A 141 -1.44 -12.82 -1.64
CA LEU A 141 -2.66 -13.02 -2.41
C LEU A 141 -3.05 -14.51 -2.47
N ALA A 142 -2.07 -15.40 -2.61
CA ALA A 142 -2.31 -16.85 -2.60
C ALA A 142 -2.79 -17.34 -1.23
N GLU A 143 -2.19 -16.84 -0.15
CA GLU A 143 -2.58 -17.14 1.24
C GLU A 143 -4.02 -16.68 1.54
N THR A 144 -4.32 -15.41 1.27
CA THR A 144 -5.67 -14.86 1.48
C THR A 144 -6.72 -15.54 0.60
N ALA A 145 -6.37 -15.96 -0.62
CA ALA A 145 -7.26 -16.75 -1.47
C ALA A 145 -7.55 -18.14 -0.89
N LEU A 146 -6.59 -18.76 -0.20
CA LEU A 146 -6.80 -20.03 0.50
C LEU A 146 -7.68 -19.85 1.73
N GLU A 147 -7.40 -18.83 2.56
CA GLU A 147 -8.23 -18.48 3.72
C GLU A 147 -9.68 -18.18 3.31
N TYR A 148 -9.88 -17.44 2.22
CA TYR A 148 -11.21 -17.17 1.69
C TYR A 148 -11.95 -18.45 1.28
N LYS A 149 -11.25 -19.42 0.67
CA LYS A 149 -11.87 -20.71 0.33
C LYS A 149 -12.26 -21.50 1.58
N LEU A 150 -11.36 -21.59 2.56
CA LEU A 150 -11.60 -22.29 3.83
C LEU A 150 -12.77 -21.68 4.59
N THR A 151 -12.78 -20.35 4.79
CA THR A 151 -13.89 -19.65 5.47
C THR A 151 -15.22 -19.82 4.74
N LYS A 152 -15.21 -19.89 3.41
CA LYS A 152 -16.41 -20.17 2.61
C LYS A 152 -16.92 -21.60 2.82
N GLU A 153 -16.03 -22.58 2.90
CA GLU A 153 -16.36 -23.97 3.20
C GLU A 153 -16.90 -24.13 4.63
N GLU A 154 -16.25 -23.51 5.62
CA GLU A 154 -16.70 -23.48 7.01
C GLU A 154 -18.09 -22.83 7.13
N LEU A 155 -18.33 -21.71 6.44
CA LEU A 155 -19.64 -21.06 6.42
C LEU A 155 -20.71 -21.94 5.79
N ALA A 156 -20.39 -22.66 4.71
CA ALA A 156 -21.31 -23.59 4.07
C ALA A 156 -21.65 -24.76 5.00
N TYR A 157 -20.65 -25.31 5.69
CA TYR A 157 -20.83 -26.35 6.69
C TYR A 157 -21.72 -25.89 7.86
N LEU A 158 -21.42 -24.72 8.44
CA LEU A 158 -22.17 -24.19 9.56
C LEU A 158 -23.63 -23.88 9.19
N ARG A 159 -23.86 -23.37 7.97
CA ARG A 159 -25.21 -23.16 7.43
C ARG A 159 -25.98 -24.47 7.29
N ALA A 160 -25.34 -25.55 6.85
CA ALA A 160 -25.97 -26.86 6.76
C ALA A 160 -26.33 -27.39 8.16
N GLN A 161 -25.40 -27.30 9.12
CA GLN A 161 -25.66 -27.71 10.51
C GLN A 161 -26.83 -26.92 11.12
N TYR A 162 -26.88 -25.60 10.94
CA TYR A 162 -27.99 -24.78 11.43
C TYR A 162 -29.32 -25.12 10.76
N ALA A 163 -29.31 -25.46 9.47
CA ALA A 163 -30.53 -25.89 8.78
C ALA A 163 -31.09 -27.20 9.38
N ASP A 164 -30.20 -28.17 9.64
CA ASP A 164 -30.58 -29.44 10.27
C ASP A 164 -31.10 -29.23 11.71
N GLU A 165 -30.46 -28.36 12.49
CA GLU A 165 -30.89 -28.04 13.87
C GLU A 165 -32.26 -27.33 13.88
N VAL A 166 -32.47 -26.38 12.97
CA VAL A 166 -33.77 -25.71 12.82
C VAL A 166 -34.86 -26.70 12.42
N GLU A 167 -34.58 -27.63 11.51
CA GLU A 167 -35.53 -28.67 11.14
C GLU A 167 -35.86 -29.60 12.32
N ALA A 168 -34.85 -30.06 13.06
CA ALA A 168 -35.04 -30.89 14.25
C ALA A 168 -35.87 -30.17 15.32
N PHE A 169 -35.54 -28.92 15.63
CA PHE A 169 -36.29 -28.10 16.58
C PHE A 169 -37.73 -27.86 16.14
N SER A 170 -37.96 -27.64 14.84
CA SER A 170 -39.32 -27.48 14.31
C SER A 170 -40.18 -28.72 14.51
N LYS A 171 -39.62 -29.92 14.30
CA LYS A 171 -40.28 -31.21 14.53
C LYS A 171 -40.59 -31.43 16.02
N GLU A 172 -39.62 -31.15 16.90
CA GLU A 172 -39.83 -31.26 18.35
C GLU A 172 -40.95 -30.32 18.82
N ARG A 173 -40.97 -29.07 18.33
CA ARG A 173 -42.02 -28.10 18.66
C ARG A 173 -43.39 -28.55 18.18
N GLU A 174 -43.47 -29.15 16.99
CA GLU A 174 -44.72 -29.69 16.46
C GLU A 174 -45.23 -30.87 17.28
N LEU A 175 -44.35 -31.81 17.65
CA LEU A 175 -44.68 -32.94 18.53
C LEU A 175 -45.17 -32.45 19.90
N LEU A 176 -44.46 -31.51 20.52
CA LEU A 176 -44.85 -30.95 21.81
C LEU A 176 -46.21 -30.24 21.72
N GLY A 177 -46.45 -29.49 20.64
CA GLY A 177 -47.75 -28.87 20.37
C GLY A 177 -48.88 -29.89 20.23
N ALA A 178 -48.63 -31.01 19.55
CA ALA A 178 -49.59 -32.11 19.41
C ALA A 178 -49.89 -32.80 20.75
N ILE A 179 -48.86 -33.05 21.57
CA ILE A 179 -49.00 -33.65 22.90
C ILE A 179 -49.83 -32.74 23.82
N HIS A 180 -49.47 -31.46 23.93
CA HIS A 180 -50.22 -30.52 24.77
C HIS A 180 -51.68 -30.37 24.30
N LYS A 181 -51.93 -30.38 23.00
CA LYS A 181 -53.30 -30.36 22.47
C LYS A 181 -54.10 -31.60 22.92
N ALA A 182 -53.50 -32.78 22.79
CA ALA A 182 -54.14 -34.03 23.24
C ALA A 182 -54.41 -34.02 24.75
N GLU A 183 -53.47 -33.55 25.58
CA GLU A 183 -53.65 -33.41 27.02
C GLU A 183 -54.79 -32.44 27.38
N LEU A 184 -54.86 -31.29 26.69
CA LEU A 184 -55.95 -30.33 26.87
C LEU A 184 -57.30 -30.92 26.49
N ASP A 185 -57.38 -31.70 25.41
CA ASP A 185 -58.62 -32.35 24.98
C ASP A 185 -59.09 -33.41 26.00
N ILE A 186 -58.16 -34.22 26.53
CA ILE A 186 -58.46 -35.16 27.63
C ILE A 186 -58.95 -34.41 28.88
N LEU A 187 -58.30 -33.31 29.25
CA LEU A 187 -58.69 -32.54 30.43
C LEU A 187 -60.08 -31.91 30.27
N ARG A 188 -60.39 -31.40 29.06
CA ARG A 188 -61.72 -30.89 28.72
C ARG A 188 -62.79 -31.97 28.81
N GLU A 189 -62.52 -33.16 28.28
CA GLU A 189 -63.43 -34.31 28.35
C GLU A 189 -63.69 -34.72 29.80
N ARG A 190 -62.63 -34.87 30.61
CA ARG A 190 -62.74 -35.18 32.04
C ARG A 190 -63.49 -34.11 32.82
N HIS A 191 -63.27 -32.83 32.50
CA HIS A 191 -63.99 -31.73 33.13
C HIS A 191 -65.48 -31.80 32.80
N SER A 192 -65.84 -32.05 31.53
CA SER A 192 -67.24 -32.20 31.11
C SER A 192 -67.94 -33.40 31.79
N ASP A 193 -67.25 -34.52 31.94
CA ASP A 193 -67.77 -35.68 32.68
C ASP A 193 -67.95 -35.36 34.18
N LEU A 194 -66.98 -34.68 34.80
CA LEU A 194 -67.07 -34.26 36.19
C LEU A 194 -68.22 -33.27 36.43
N GLU A 195 -68.37 -32.29 35.55
CA GLU A 195 -69.49 -31.33 35.56
C GLU A 195 -70.83 -32.05 35.48
N SER A 196 -70.95 -33.03 34.60
CA SER A 196 -72.15 -33.86 34.47
C SER A 196 -72.46 -34.66 35.75
N LYS A 197 -71.44 -35.26 36.39
CA LYS A 197 -71.57 -35.98 37.66
C LYS A 197 -71.96 -35.05 38.82
N TYR A 198 -71.34 -33.88 38.89
CA TYR A 198 -71.65 -32.86 39.90
C TYR A 198 -73.11 -32.41 39.79
N ASN A 199 -73.56 -32.06 38.57
CA ASN A 199 -74.94 -31.65 38.32
C ASN A 199 -75.96 -32.75 38.68
N ARG A 200 -75.58 -34.03 38.60
CA ARG A 200 -76.43 -35.15 39.05
C ARG A 200 -76.52 -35.26 40.57
N LEU A 201 -75.42 -34.96 41.29
CA LEU A 201 -75.36 -35.04 42.75
C LEU A 201 -76.05 -33.84 43.41
N VAL A 202 -75.87 -32.65 42.84
CA VAL A 202 -76.46 -31.41 43.34
C VAL A 202 -77.75 -31.14 42.58
N ARG A 203 -78.83 -31.84 42.96
CA ARG A 203 -80.18 -31.47 42.49
C ARG A 203 -80.59 -30.12 43.10
N PRO A 204 -81.21 -29.19 42.34
CA PRO A 204 -81.70 -27.92 42.87
C PRO A 204 -82.64 -28.13 44.05
N ALA A 205 -82.69 -27.25 45.05
CA ALA A 205 -83.58 -27.43 46.20
C ALA A 205 -85.07 -27.55 45.79
N ARG A 206 -85.78 -28.53 46.36
CA ARG A 206 -87.22 -28.75 46.13
C ARG A 206 -88.03 -27.50 46.54
N SER A 207 -88.61 -26.82 45.56
CA SER A 207 -89.38 -25.57 45.75
C SER A 207 -90.85 -25.70 45.32
N THR A 208 -91.74 -24.92 45.94
CA THR A 208 -93.16 -24.80 45.56
C THR A 208 -93.40 -23.72 44.50
N VAL A 209 -92.40 -22.88 44.20
CA VAL A 209 -92.56 -21.72 43.30
C VAL A 209 -92.92 -22.19 41.89
N GLY A 210 -94.06 -21.71 41.38
CA GLY A 210 -94.59 -22.07 40.05
C GLY A 210 -95.16 -23.49 39.92
N ARG A 211 -95.35 -24.21 41.04
CA ARG A 211 -95.86 -25.59 41.06
C ARG A 211 -97.31 -25.66 41.52
N ILE A 212 -98.01 -26.72 41.10
CA ILE A 212 -99.37 -27.03 41.56
C ILE A 212 -99.26 -27.89 42.81
N VAL A 213 -99.59 -27.30 43.96
CA VAL A 213 -99.45 -27.97 45.27
C VAL A 213 -100.72 -28.76 45.59
N ILE A 214 -100.55 -30.03 45.94
CA ILE A 214 -101.58 -30.87 46.55
C ILE A 214 -101.07 -31.41 47.88
N GLU A 215 -101.87 -31.26 48.93
CA GLU A 215 -101.58 -31.80 50.24
C GLU A 215 -102.25 -33.16 50.41
N VAL A 216 -101.45 -34.12 50.88
CA VAL A 216 -101.86 -35.49 51.19
C VAL A 216 -101.72 -35.67 52.70
N ARG A 217 -102.83 -35.79 53.43
CA ARG A 217 -102.74 -36.20 54.84
C ARG A 217 -102.95 -37.69 54.98
N PHE A 218 -102.22 -38.28 55.91
CA PHE A 218 -102.27 -39.69 56.22
C PHE A 218 -102.23 -39.87 57.74
N TRP A 219 -103.21 -40.58 58.28
CA TRP A 219 -103.30 -40.85 59.72
C TRP A 219 -103.89 -42.24 59.95
N LYS A 220 -103.77 -42.73 61.19
CA LYS A 220 -104.36 -44.00 61.61
C LYS A 220 -105.42 -43.75 62.67
N GLU A 221 -106.60 -44.34 62.48
CA GLU A 221 -107.69 -44.29 63.45
C GLU A 221 -107.96 -45.73 63.90
N GLY A 222 -107.47 -46.09 65.08
CA GLY A 222 -107.41 -47.49 65.53
C GLY A 222 -106.48 -48.34 64.64
N ASP A 223 -107.02 -49.40 64.03
CA ASP A 223 -106.30 -50.22 63.05
C ASP A 223 -106.54 -49.85 61.58
N VAL A 224 -107.35 -48.82 61.32
CA VAL A 224 -107.72 -48.41 59.97
C VAL A 224 -106.89 -47.21 59.52
N ARG A 225 -106.31 -47.32 58.32
CA ARG A 225 -105.58 -46.24 57.65
C ARG A 225 -106.55 -45.29 56.97
N ARG A 226 -106.35 -43.98 57.15
CA ARG A 226 -107.19 -42.93 56.56
C ARG A 226 -106.33 -41.95 55.77
N TYR A 227 -106.92 -41.42 54.71
CA TYR A 227 -106.26 -40.52 53.80
C TYR A 227 -107.17 -39.34 53.47
N SER A 228 -106.56 -38.19 53.24
CA SER A 228 -107.25 -37.04 52.67
C SER A 228 -106.38 -36.32 51.65
N LEU A 229 -107.06 -35.67 50.70
CA LEU A 229 -106.46 -34.81 49.71
C LEU A 229 -106.99 -33.40 49.87
N ARG A 230 -106.07 -32.43 49.85
CA ARG A 230 -106.39 -31.00 49.81
C ARG A 230 -105.69 -30.34 48.63
N PRO A 231 -106.41 -30.03 47.54
CA PRO A 231 -105.90 -29.17 46.47
C PRO A 231 -105.61 -27.76 47.02
N ALA A 232 -104.66 -27.03 46.43
CA ALA A 232 -104.27 -25.67 46.86
C ALA A 232 -105.46 -24.69 47.04
N SER A 233 -106.54 -24.87 46.27
CA SER A 233 -107.74 -24.04 46.29
C SER A 233 -109.02 -24.82 46.63
N GLY A 234 -108.90 -25.92 47.37
CA GLY A 234 -110.03 -26.80 47.71
C GLY A 234 -110.14 -27.13 49.19
N SER A 235 -111.31 -27.61 49.58
CA SER A 235 -111.52 -28.24 50.88
C SER A 235 -110.84 -29.60 50.93
N GLU A 236 -110.58 -30.08 52.14
CA GLU A 236 -110.04 -31.40 52.38
C GLU A 236 -111.08 -32.48 52.08
N ILE A 237 -110.69 -33.48 51.28
CA ILE A 237 -111.56 -34.57 50.83
C ILE A 237 -110.99 -35.88 51.40
N SER A 238 -111.75 -36.55 52.26
CA SER A 238 -111.40 -37.89 52.73
C SER A 238 -111.55 -38.90 51.59
N VAL A 239 -110.54 -39.74 51.39
CA VAL A 239 -110.46 -40.71 50.30
C VAL A 239 -109.95 -42.05 50.80
N SER A 240 -110.31 -43.14 50.12
CA SER A 240 -109.65 -44.43 50.28
C SER A 240 -108.22 -44.42 49.68
N GLU A 241 -107.39 -45.41 50.01
CA GLU A 241 -106.04 -45.52 49.43
C GLU A 241 -106.06 -45.65 47.89
N SER A 242 -107.04 -46.38 47.35
CA SER A 242 -107.21 -46.54 45.90
C SER A 242 -107.57 -45.22 45.22
N GLU A 243 -108.52 -44.49 45.79
CA GLU A 243 -108.95 -43.18 45.28
C GLU A 243 -107.84 -42.13 45.39
N LEU A 244 -107.07 -42.14 46.50
CA LEU A 244 -105.88 -41.30 46.66
C LEU A 244 -104.93 -41.49 45.48
N HIS A 245 -104.58 -42.73 45.18
CA HIS A 245 -103.66 -43.04 44.08
C HIS A 245 -104.26 -42.73 42.71
N GLN A 246 -105.55 -42.96 42.49
CA GLN A 246 -106.23 -42.62 41.25
C GLN A 246 -106.22 -41.10 41.01
N GLN A 247 -106.56 -40.31 42.02
CA GLN A 247 -106.57 -38.85 41.93
C GLN A 247 -105.16 -38.28 41.74
N LEU A 248 -104.16 -38.77 42.49
CA LEU A 248 -102.77 -38.35 42.30
C LEU A 248 -102.23 -38.75 40.92
N THR A 249 -102.63 -39.90 40.38
CA THR A 249 -102.27 -40.32 39.01
C THR A 249 -102.89 -39.39 37.98
N ALA A 250 -104.17 -39.04 38.12
CA ALA A 250 -104.84 -38.10 37.23
C ALA A 250 -104.21 -36.69 37.30
N MET A 251 -103.88 -36.22 38.51
CA MET A 251 -103.19 -34.94 38.71
C MET A 251 -101.79 -34.96 38.11
N LYS A 252 -101.06 -36.08 38.23
CA LYS A 252 -99.75 -36.24 37.61
C LYS A 252 -99.86 -36.22 36.08
N ALA A 253 -100.85 -36.90 35.51
CA ALA A 253 -101.08 -36.89 34.07
C ALA A 253 -101.45 -35.47 33.56
N ARG A 254 -102.21 -34.71 34.34
CA ARG A 254 -102.65 -33.35 33.97
C ARG A 254 -101.57 -32.28 34.13
N HIS A 255 -100.76 -32.36 35.18
CA HIS A 255 -99.80 -31.31 35.55
C HIS A 255 -98.33 -31.69 35.31
N GLY A 256 -98.04 -32.96 35.01
CA GLY A 256 -96.71 -33.48 34.69
C GLY A 256 -95.67 -33.08 35.71
N GLU A 257 -94.56 -32.53 35.22
CA GLU A 257 -93.43 -32.04 36.01
C GLU A 257 -93.75 -30.80 36.87
N LYS A 258 -95.00 -30.32 36.92
CA LYS A 258 -95.39 -29.19 37.79
C LYS A 258 -96.15 -29.62 39.05
N LEU A 259 -96.43 -30.92 39.22
CA LEU A 259 -97.13 -31.41 40.41
C LEU A 259 -96.21 -31.45 41.63
N TYR A 260 -96.57 -30.70 42.67
CA TYR A 260 -95.92 -30.76 43.99
C TYR A 260 -96.87 -31.49 44.95
N THR A 261 -96.43 -32.62 45.49
CA THR A 261 -97.15 -33.37 46.51
C THR A 261 -96.57 -33.09 47.90
N LYS A 262 -97.38 -32.52 48.78
CA LYS A 262 -97.00 -32.22 50.16
C LYS A 262 -97.62 -33.27 51.07
N VAL A 263 -96.82 -34.23 51.52
CA VAL A 263 -97.31 -35.30 52.42
C VAL A 263 -97.18 -34.84 53.86
N MET A 264 -98.28 -34.91 54.60
CA MET A 264 -98.39 -34.56 56.01
C MET A 264 -98.89 -35.79 56.78
N PRO A 265 -97.99 -36.67 57.23
CA PRO A 265 -98.35 -37.72 58.16
C PRO A 265 -98.76 -37.10 59.50
N ASP A 266 -99.73 -37.70 60.19
CA ASP A 266 -100.05 -37.35 61.56
C ASP A 266 -99.08 -38.04 62.53
N ASP A 267 -98.28 -37.25 63.23
CA ASP A 267 -97.19 -37.72 64.08
C ASP A 267 -97.67 -38.50 65.31
N ASN A 268 -98.93 -38.32 65.72
CA ASN A 268 -99.48 -38.96 66.91
C ASN A 268 -100.11 -40.34 66.66
N SER A 269 -100.36 -40.69 65.38
CA SER A 269 -101.08 -41.93 65.02
C SER A 269 -100.25 -42.92 64.19
N LEU A 270 -99.03 -42.57 63.78
CA LEU A 270 -98.19 -43.37 62.89
C LEU A 270 -96.80 -43.61 63.47
N THR A 271 -96.25 -44.80 63.20
CA THR A 271 -94.82 -45.02 63.45
C THR A 271 -93.99 -44.25 62.43
N HIS A 272 -92.79 -43.79 62.83
CA HIS A 272 -91.89 -43.06 61.95
C HIS A 272 -91.61 -43.81 60.63
N GLY A 273 -91.43 -45.14 60.70
CA GLY A 273 -91.21 -45.98 59.53
C GLY A 273 -92.42 -46.11 58.59
N GLU A 274 -93.65 -45.98 59.09
CA GLU A 274 -94.85 -45.96 58.25
C GLU A 274 -95.05 -44.60 57.57
N ALA A 275 -94.89 -43.51 58.32
CA ALA A 275 -94.92 -42.15 57.82
C ALA A 275 -93.86 -41.93 56.71
N TRP A 276 -92.62 -42.38 56.94
CA TRP A 276 -91.52 -42.26 55.98
C TRP A 276 -91.75 -43.11 54.72
N ARG A 277 -92.17 -44.38 54.86
CA ARG A 277 -92.44 -45.25 53.71
C ARG A 277 -93.57 -44.72 52.84
N PHE A 278 -94.66 -44.25 53.45
CA PHE A 278 -95.78 -43.68 52.72
C PHE A 278 -95.38 -42.37 52.03
N THR A 279 -94.70 -41.47 52.74
CA THR A 279 -94.22 -40.20 52.19
C THR A 279 -93.31 -40.43 50.98
N ASN A 280 -92.32 -41.32 51.08
CA ASN A 280 -91.46 -41.65 49.94
C ASN A 280 -92.21 -42.33 48.78
N LYS A 281 -93.18 -43.20 49.08
CA LYS A 281 -94.03 -43.84 48.05
C LYS A 281 -94.81 -42.80 47.25
N ILE A 282 -95.37 -41.79 47.92
CA ILE A 282 -96.11 -40.70 47.27
C ILE A 282 -95.17 -39.76 46.52
N LEU A 283 -94.09 -39.29 47.17
CA LEU A 283 -93.15 -38.34 46.58
C LEU A 283 -92.47 -38.91 45.33
N ASN A 284 -91.88 -40.10 45.39
CA ASN A 284 -91.21 -40.71 44.24
C ASN A 284 -92.17 -40.95 43.06
N ARG A 285 -93.42 -41.28 43.35
CA ARG A 285 -94.38 -41.64 42.31
C ARG A 285 -95.07 -40.44 41.67
N TYR A 286 -95.30 -39.35 42.41
CA TYR A 286 -96.17 -38.26 41.95
C TYR A 286 -95.55 -36.86 42.05
N ASP A 287 -94.54 -36.65 42.88
CA ASP A 287 -93.91 -35.33 43.03
C ASP A 287 -92.94 -35.03 41.91
N TYR A 288 -92.95 -33.80 41.39
CA TYR A 288 -92.07 -33.37 40.31
C TYR A 288 -90.58 -33.53 40.63
N TYR A 289 -90.18 -33.31 41.89
CA TYR A 289 -88.78 -33.26 42.28
C TYR A 289 -88.07 -34.61 42.14
N TYR A 290 -88.86 -35.69 42.21
CA TYR A 290 -88.38 -37.06 42.16
C TYR A 290 -88.64 -37.72 40.79
N GLN A 291 -89.03 -36.96 39.75
CA GLN A 291 -89.30 -37.50 38.40
C GLN A 291 -88.06 -37.60 37.48
N ASN A 292 -86.85 -37.52 38.03
CA ASN A 292 -85.58 -37.67 37.30
C ASN A 292 -84.85 -38.95 37.69
#